data_AF-A0A7S7P6I6-F1
#
_entry.id   AF-A0A7S7P6I6-F1
#
_cell.length_a   1.000
_cell.length_b   1.000
_cell.length_c   1.000
_cell.angle_alpha   90.00
_cell.angle_beta   90.00
_cell.angle_gamma   90.00
#
_symmetry.space_group_name_H-M   'P 1'
#
loop_
_entity.id
_entity.type
_entity.pdbx_description
1 polymer ?
#
loop_
_entity_poly.entity_id
_entity_poly.type
_entity_poly.pdbx_seq_one_letter_code
_entity_poly.pdbx_strand_id
1 'polypeptide(L)' 'MAEQIVSRETMRQRGADAFNAGRTRDSHNMNWHSPALPDWLAGYDAAAGIWHRATNKQAVVVMVEAAEV' A
#
# COMPACT_ATOMS: atom_id res chain seq x y z
N MET A 1 -5.97 -17.38 27.85
CA MET A 1 -6.43 -17.21 26.46
C MET A 1 -5.51 -16.18 25.84
N ALA A 2 -4.63 -16.58 24.91
CA ALA A 2 -3.73 -15.63 24.28
C ALA A 2 -4.57 -14.76 23.35
N GLU A 3 -4.76 -13.49 23.71
CA GLU A 3 -5.20 -12.46 22.77
C GLU A 3 -4.35 -12.61 21.51
N GLN A 4 -4.98 -12.90 20.37
CA GLN A 4 -4.28 -12.91 19.09
C GLN A 4 -3.87 -11.47 18.81
N ILE A 5 -2.71 -11.08 19.33
CA ILE A 5 -2.02 -9.85 18.97
C ILE A 5 -1.80 -9.99 17.47
N VAL A 6 -2.60 -9.29 16.67
CA VAL A 6 -2.43 -9.29 15.22
C VAL A 6 -1.00 -8.85 14.95
N SER A 7 -0.21 -9.74 14.36
CA SER A 7 1.20 -9.48 14.08
C SER A 7 1.34 -8.23 13.23
N ARG A 8 2.39 -7.45 13.47
CA ARG A 8 2.72 -6.25 12.69
C ARG A 8 2.72 -6.50 11.19
N GLU A 9 3.26 -7.65 10.79
CA GLU A 9 3.25 -8.12 9.40
C GLU A 9 1.84 -8.30 8.84
N THR A 10 0.93 -8.91 9.60
CA THR A 10 -0.47 -9.07 9.19
C THR A 10 -1.15 -7.72 9.00
N MET A 11 -0.88 -6.72 9.84
CA MET A 11 -1.43 -5.38 9.67
C MET A 11 -0.90 -4.68 8.42
N ARG A 12 0.40 -4.82 8.11
CA ARG A 12 0.97 -4.34 6.84
C ARG A 12 0.31 -5.02 5.64
N GLN A 13 0.13 -6.34 5.70
CA GLN A 13 -0.52 -7.08 4.62
C GLN A 13 -1.94 -6.60 4.37
N ARG A 14 -2.70 -6.32 5.44
CA ARG A 14 -4.05 -5.73 5.34
C ARG A 14 -4.05 -4.32 4.73
N GLY A 15 -3.04 -3.50 5.02
CA GLY A 15 -2.86 -2.20 4.39
C GLY A 15 -2.59 -2.31 2.90
N ALA A 16 -1.70 -3.22 2.51
CA ALA A 16 -1.39 -3.48 1.10
C ALA A 16 -2.60 -4.02 0.33
N ASP A 17 -3.35 -4.96 0.92
CA ASP A 17 -4.58 -5.52 0.34
C ASP A 17 -5.66 -4.43 0.13
N ALA A 18 -5.80 -3.51 1.07
CA ALA A 18 -6.73 -2.40 0.94
C ALA A 18 -6.40 -1.49 -0.25
N PHE A 19 -5.12 -1.18 -0.48
CA PHE A 19 -4.69 -0.43 -1.67
C PHE A 19 -5.01 -1.20 -2.96
N ASN A 20 -4.67 -2.50 -3.02
CA ASN A 20 -4.95 -3.34 -4.18
C ASN A 20 -6.45 -3.48 -4.48
N ALA A 21 -7.29 -3.45 -3.44
CA ALA A 21 -8.74 -3.43 -3.55
C ALA A 21 -9.32 -2.04 -3.93
N GLY A 22 -8.49 -1.02 -4.12
CA GLY A 22 -8.92 0.34 -4.46
C GLY A 22 -9.56 1.11 -3.30
N ARG A 23 -9.35 0.68 -2.06
CA ARG A 23 -9.85 1.38 -0.87
C ARG A 23 -8.99 2.60 -0.58
N THR A 24 -9.59 3.59 0.09
CA THR A 24 -8.87 4.80 0.51
C THR A 24 -7.99 4.51 1.73
N ARG A 25 -6.96 5.33 1.90
CA ARG A 25 -6.05 5.26 3.05
C ARG A 25 -6.78 5.34 4.40
N ASP A 26 -7.93 6.00 4.46
CA ASP A 26 -8.71 6.16 5.70
C ASP A 26 -9.65 4.97 5.99
N SER A 27 -9.72 3.96 5.11
CA SER A 27 -10.62 2.80 5.24
C SER A 27 -10.16 1.77 6.29
N HIS A 28 -9.22 2.12 7.15
CA HIS A 28 -8.63 1.22 8.14
C HIS A 28 -9.53 0.98 9.36
N ASN A 29 -10.57 1.82 9.58
CA ASN A 29 -11.55 1.71 10.66
C ASN A 29 -10.92 1.48 12.06
N MET A 30 -9.80 2.13 12.33
CA MET A 30 -9.05 2.04 13.58
C MET A 30 -9.00 3.42 14.24
N ASN A 31 -8.92 3.44 15.57
CA ASN A 31 -8.64 4.67 16.31
C ASN A 31 -7.25 5.20 15.94
N TRP A 32 -7.10 6.53 15.91
CA TRP A 32 -5.84 7.21 15.61
C TRP A 32 -4.70 6.87 16.59
N HIS A 33 -5.05 6.45 17.81
CA HIS A 33 -4.12 5.96 18.83
C HIS A 33 -3.81 4.46 18.74
N SER A 34 -4.42 3.73 17.79
CA SER A 34 -4.22 2.29 17.70
C SER A 34 -2.76 1.97 17.37
N PRO A 35 -2.07 1.11 18.14
CA PRO A 35 -0.69 0.72 17.83
C PRO A 35 -0.58 -0.06 16.51
N ALA A 36 -1.70 -0.58 15.99
CA ALA A 36 -1.78 -1.28 14.72
C ALA A 36 -1.95 -0.34 13.50
N LEU A 37 -2.29 0.95 13.73
CA LEU A 37 -2.50 1.93 12.67
C LEU A 37 -1.21 2.22 11.87
N PRO A 38 -0.04 2.48 12.50
CA PRO A 38 1.20 2.72 11.77
C PRO A 38 1.61 1.55 10.87
N ASP A 39 1.44 0.30 11.33
CA ASP A 39 1.75 -0.89 10.53
C ASP A 39 0.80 -1.03 9.34
N TRP A 40 -0.49 -0.72 9.51
CA TRP A 40 -1.43 -0.71 8.38
C TRP A 40 -1.08 0.36 7.35
N LEU A 41 -0.79 1.58 7.80
CA LEU A 41 -0.40 2.69 6.93
C LEU A 41 0.87 2.37 6.17
N ALA A 42 1.88 1.79 6.85
CA ALA A 42 3.12 1.36 6.21
C ALA A 42 2.87 0.35 5.07
N GLY A 43 1.93 -0.59 5.26
CA GLY A 43 1.54 -1.54 4.21
C GLY A 43 0.86 -0.88 3.02
N TYR A 44 -0.07 0.05 3.28
CA TYR A 44 -0.76 0.81 2.24
C TYR A 44 0.21 1.69 1.43
N ASP A 45 1.04 2.47 2.12
CA ASP A 45 2.04 3.36 1.51
C ASP A 45 3.10 2.56 0.71
N ALA A 46 3.49 1.36 1.16
CA ALA A 46 4.38 0.49 0.41
C ALA A 46 3.74 0.01 -0.92
N ALA A 47 2.48 -0.42 -0.89
CA ALA A 47 1.76 -0.85 -2.09
C ALA A 47 1.57 0.32 -3.08
N ALA A 48 1.21 1.51 -2.57
CA ALA A 48 1.11 2.73 -3.38
C ALA A 48 2.45 3.12 -4.00
N GLY A 49 3.54 3.03 -3.26
CA GLY A 49 4.90 3.30 -3.75
C GLY A 49 5.35 2.33 -4.84
N ILE A 50 5.00 1.05 -4.72
CA ILE A 50 5.26 0.03 -5.76
C ILE A 50 4.46 0.36 -7.02
N TRP A 51 3.17 0.69 -6.89
CA TRP A 51 2.32 1.06 -8.02
C TRP A 51 2.84 2.30 -8.73
N HIS A 52 3.18 3.36 -8.00
CA HIS A 52 3.72 4.59 -8.58
C HIS A 52 5.04 4.33 -9.35
N ARG A 53 5.92 3.49 -8.82
CA ARG A 53 7.15 3.08 -9.52
C ARG A 53 6.85 2.26 -10.77
N ALA A 54 5.88 1.36 -10.74
CA ALA A 54 5.48 0.55 -11.89
C ALA A 54 4.89 1.41 -13.01
N THR A 55 3.97 2.32 -12.67
CA THR A 55 3.36 3.26 -13.62
C THR A 55 4.40 4.18 -14.26
N ASN A 56 5.35 4.71 -13.48
CA ASN A 56 6.41 5.57 -14.01
C ASN A 56 7.37 4.79 -14.93
N LYS A 57 7.71 3.54 -14.59
CA LYS A 57 8.49 2.67 -15.49
C LYS A 57 7.78 2.40 -16.82
N GLN A 58 6.46 2.17 -16.82
CA GLN A 58 5.70 2.04 -18.07
C GLN A 58 5.68 3.33 -18.88
N ALA A 59 5.48 4.49 -18.23
CA ALA A 59 5.48 5.78 -18.93
C ALA A 59 6.81 6.10 -19.61
N VAL A 60 7.94 5.76 -18.97
CA VAL A 60 9.28 5.95 -19.55
C VAL A 60 9.48 5.08 -20.81
N VAL A 61 9.01 3.83 -20.82
CA VAL A 61 9.14 2.95 -22.00
C VAL A 61 8.36 3.51 -23.19
N VAL A 62 7.11 3.92 -22.98
CA VAL A 62 6.26 4.46 -24.06
C VAL A 62 6.80 5.78 -24.62
N MET A 63 7.41 6.62 -23.78
CA MET A 63 8.02 7.89 -24.25
C MET A 63 9.30 7.66 -25.07
N VAL A 64 10.09 6.63 -24.76
CA VAL A 64 11.30 6.30 -25.56
C VAL A 64 10.90 5.79 -26.94
N GLU A 65 9.91 4.91 -27.02
CA GLU A 65 9.45 4.37 -28.32
C GLU A 65 8.79 5.45 -29.20
N ALA A 66 8.12 6.44 -28.61
CA ALA A 66 7.50 7.55 -29.36
C ALA A 66 8.52 8.60 -29.87
N ALA A 67 9.74 8.63 -29.32
CA ALA A 67 10.78 9.59 -29.71
C ALA A 67 11.69 9.09 -30.85
N GLU A 68 11.56 7.82 -31.26
CA GLU A 68 12.35 7.20 -32.33
C GLU A 68 11.62 7.16 -33.70
N VAL A 69 10.55 7.95 -33.88
CA VAL A 69 9.77 8.04 -35.15
C VAL A 69 9.92 9.42 -35.82
#